data_AF-A0A068R3E9-F1
#
_entry.id   AF-A0A068R3E9-F1
#
_cell.length_a   1.000
_cell.length_b   1.000
_cell.length_c   1.000
_cell.angle_alpha   90.00
_cell.angle_beta   90.00
_cell.angle_gamma   90.00
#
_symmetry.space_group_name_H-M   'P 1'
#
loop_
_entity.id
_entity.type
_entity.pdbx_description
1 polymer ?
#
loop_
_entity_poly.entity_id
_entity_poly.type
_entity_poly.pdbx_seq_one_letter_code
_entity_poly.pdbx_strand_id
1 'polypeptide(L)' 'MSTQYKEDDLLTPEEVCKLLGGITPKTLADWNNKHRHKKILAPIRYTNKVVRYEYKNVIAFREKCRAVY' A
#
# COMPACT_ATOMS: atom_id res chain seq x y z
N MET A 1 -11.07 -14.76 -13.40
CA MET A 1 -11.81 -14.03 -12.34
C MET A 1 -11.12 -12.70 -12.11
N SER A 2 -11.73 -11.62 -12.59
CA SER A 2 -11.20 -10.25 -12.45
C SER A 2 -11.68 -9.69 -11.11
N THR A 3 -10.86 -9.79 -10.06
CA THR A 3 -11.17 -9.13 -8.78
C THR A 3 -11.12 -7.63 -9.01
N GLN A 4 -12.28 -7.01 -9.21
CA GLN A 4 -12.41 -5.58 -9.44
C GLN A 4 -12.35 -4.90 -8.06
N TYR A 5 -11.13 -4.64 -7.58
CA TYR A 5 -10.91 -3.89 -6.35
C TYR A 5 -11.56 -2.51 -6.49
N LYS A 6 -12.45 -2.16 -5.57
CA LYS A 6 -13.04 -0.81 -5.53
C LYS A 6 -12.03 0.14 -4.90
N GLU A 7 -12.12 1.43 -5.21
CA GLU A 7 -11.20 2.44 -4.69
C GLU A 7 -11.18 2.50 -3.14
N ASP A 8 -12.29 2.10 -2.53
CA ASP A 8 -12.48 2.05 -1.07
C ASP A 8 -12.17 0.67 -0.44
N ASP A 9 -11.62 -0.28 -1.21
CA ASP A 9 -11.22 -1.58 -0.64
C ASP A 9 -10.04 -1.43 0.31
N LEU A 10 -10.15 -2.13 1.45
CA LEU A 10 -9.15 -2.15 2.52
C LEU A 10 -8.28 -3.40 2.43
N LEU A 11 -7.09 -3.22 1.88
CA LEU A 11 -6.15 -4.30 1.62
C LEU A 11 -5.31 -4.64 2.84
N THR A 12 -5.00 -5.91 2.96
CA THR A 12 -3.97 -6.38 3.90
C THR A 12 -2.57 -5.99 3.43
N PRO A 13 -1.59 -5.87 4.33
CA PRO A 13 -0.20 -5.64 3.93
C PRO A 13 0.32 -6.66 2.92
N GLU A 14 -0.12 -7.92 3.00
CA GLU A 14 0.26 -8.96 2.03
C GLU A 14 -0.28 -8.71 0.62
N GLU A 15 -1.52 -8.23 0.50
CA GLU A 15 -2.10 -7.86 -0.79
C GLU A 15 -1.43 -6.62 -1.37
N VAL A 16 -1.15 -5.62 -0.52
CA VAL A 16 -0.39 -4.43 -0.93
C VAL A 16 0.99 -4.82 -1.46
N CYS A 17 1.67 -5.73 -0.77
CA CYS A 17 2.93 -6.30 -1.20
C CYS A 17 2.85 -6.91 -2.62
N LYS A 18 1.80 -7.69 -2.90
CA LYS A 18 1.54 -8.25 -4.24
C LYS A 18 1.26 -7.16 -5.27
N LEU A 19 0.43 -6.17 -4.94
CA LEU A 19 0.05 -5.07 -5.84
C LEU A 19 1.20 -4.15 -6.22
N LEU A 20 2.13 -3.90 -5.29
CA LEU A 20 3.29 -3.03 -5.51
C LEU A 20 4.42 -3.73 -6.29
N GLY A 21 4.19 -4.93 -6.81
CA GLY A 21 5.16 -5.70 -7.61
C GLY A 21 5.76 -6.91 -6.89
N GLY A 22 5.07 -7.44 -5.88
CA GLY A 22 5.53 -8.62 -5.13
C GLY A 22 6.63 -8.29 -4.11
N ILE A 23 6.61 -7.11 -3.51
CA ILE A 23 7.59 -6.72 -2.49
C ILE A 23 7.38 -7.48 -1.18
N THR A 24 8.40 -7.54 -0.34
CA THR A 24 8.27 -8.17 0.99
C THR A 24 7.59 -7.24 2.00
N PRO A 25 6.94 -7.78 3.06
CA PRO A 25 6.39 -6.99 4.15
C PRO A 25 7.43 -6.10 4.83
N LYS A 26 8.70 -6.54 4.86
CA LYS A 26 9.82 -5.76 5.38
C LYS A 26 10.07 -4.51 4.53
N THR A 27 10.03 -4.64 3.21
CA THR A 27 10.13 -3.50 2.28
C THR A 27 8.96 -2.54 2.46
N LEU A 28 7.73 -3.07 2.58
CA LEU A 28 6.54 -2.25 2.84
C LEU A 28 6.66 -1.47 4.15
N ALA A 29 7.15 -2.12 5.22
CA ALA A 29 7.39 -1.47 6.51
C ALA A 29 8.48 -0.39 6.42
N ASP A 30 9.57 -0.63 5.68
CA ASP A 30 10.61 0.39 5.45
C ASP A 30 10.02 1.59 4.70
N TRP A 31 9.18 1.34 3.68
CA TRP A 31 8.54 2.40 2.91
C TRP A 31 7.60 3.26 3.77
N ASN A 32 6.83 2.65 4.67
CA ASN A 32 5.99 3.40 5.59
C ASN A 32 6.77 4.32 6.54
N ASN A 33 8.02 3.99 6.86
CA ASN A 33 8.82 4.78 7.78
C ASN A 33 9.68 5.83 7.06
N LYS A 34 10.31 5.44 5.96
CA LYS A 34 11.37 6.23 5.29
C LYS A 34 10.99 6.79 3.93
N HIS A 35 9.96 6.28 3.26
CA HIS A 35 9.65 6.70 1.90
C HIS A 35 9.18 8.16 1.84
N ARG A 36 9.58 8.87 0.79
CA ARG A 36 9.17 10.27 0.56
C ARG A 36 7.65 10.44 0.50
N HIS A 37 6.97 9.45 -0.08
CA HIS A 37 5.51 9.39 -0.21
C HIS A 37 4.81 8.57 0.90
N LYS A 38 5.46 8.33 2.04
CA LYS A 38 4.87 7.55 3.15
C LYS A 38 3.52 8.05 3.66
N LYS A 39 3.24 9.34 3.52
CA LYS A 39 1.93 9.93 3.86
C LYS A 39 0.78 9.35 3.02
N ILE A 40 1.07 8.96 1.78
CA ILE A 40 0.10 8.35 0.87
C ILE A 40 -0.07 6.89 1.25
N LEU A 41 1.02 6.15 1.43
CA LEU A 41 1.02 4.76 1.88
C LEU A 41 0.75 4.60 3.39
N ALA A 42 0.01 5.52 4.01
CA ALA A 42 -0.21 5.47 5.44
C ALA A 42 -1.16 4.29 5.79
N PRO A 43 -0.75 3.36 6.67
CA PRO A 43 -1.62 2.27 7.10
C PRO A 43 -2.71 2.80 8.04
N ILE A 44 -3.94 2.32 7.82
CA ILE A 44 -5.04 2.41 8.78
C ILE A 44 -4.81 1.35 9.85
N ARG A 45 -4.52 1.79 11.07
CA ARG A 45 -4.30 0.91 12.22
C ARG A 45 -5.61 0.74 12.96
N TYR A 46 -6.21 -0.44 12.86
CA TYR A 46 -7.36 -0.81 13.70
C TYR A 46 -6.89 -1.25 15.09
N THR A 47 -5.83 -2.05 15.12
CA THR A 47 -5.15 -2.49 16.34
C THR A 47 -3.65 -2.58 16.09
N ASN A 48 -2.85 -2.84 17.13
CA ASN A 48 -1.40 -3.04 16.99
C ASN A 48 -1.01 -4.21 16.07
N LYS A 49 -1.93 -5.16 15.83
CA LYS A 49 -1.72 -6.34 14.97
C LYS A 49 -2.45 -6.24 13.63
N VAL A 50 -3.53 -5.45 13.56
CA VAL A 50 -4.36 -5.34 12.37
C VAL A 50 -4.18 -3.97 11.72
N VAL A 51 -3.48 -3.98 10.59
CA VAL A 51 -3.28 -2.81 9.74
C VAL A 51 -3.88 -3.07 8.36
N ARG A 52 -4.49 -2.04 7.80
CA ARG A 52 -5.11 -2.06 6.47
C ARG A 52 -4.61 -0.87 5.65
N TYR A 53 -4.70 -0.98 4.33
CA TYR A 53 -4.36 0.10 3.41
C TYR A 53 -5.50 0.31 2.44
N GLU A 54 -5.81 1.56 2.15
CA GLU A 54 -6.79 1.87 1.12
C GLU A 54 -6.18 1.60 -0.26
N TYR A 55 -6.93 0.91 -1.12
CA TYR A 55 -6.47 0.61 -2.48
C TYR A 55 -6.12 1.88 -3.28
N LYS A 56 -6.97 2.91 -3.22
CA LYS A 56 -6.70 4.20 -3.87
C LYS A 56 -5.36 4.81 -3.45
N ASN A 57 -4.99 4.67 -2.17
CA ASN A 57 -3.72 5.17 -1.65
C ASN A 57 -2.53 4.37 -2.19
N VAL A 58 -2.67 3.05 -2.27
CA VAL A 58 -1.63 2.15 -2.81
C VAL A 58 -1.40 2.43 -4.30
N ILE A 59 -2.48 2.63 -5.07
CA ILE A 59 -2.39 2.98 -6.49
C ILE A 59 -1.80 4.37 -6.67
N ALA A 60 -2.29 5.39 -5.95
CA ALA A 60 -1.73 6.74 -5.99
C ALA A 60 -0.24 6.77 -5.60
N PHE A 61 0.17 5.95 -4.63
CA PHE A 61 1.57 5.78 -4.26
C PHE A 61 2.37 5.20 -5.44
N ARG A 62 1.87 4.13 -6.06
CA ARG A 62 2.51 3.50 -7.22
C ARG A 62 2.65 4.48 -8.39
N GLU A 63 1.61 5.24 -8.68
CA GLU A 63 1.62 6.26 -9.73
C GLU A 63 2.61 7.38 -9.43
N LYS A 64 2.66 7.89 -8.18
CA LYS A 64 3.67 8.89 -7.81
C LYS A 64 5.10 8.35 -7.89
N CYS A 65 5.32 7.09 -7.52
CA CYS A 65 6.63 6.46 -7.69
C CYS A 65 7.01 6.33 -9.16
N ARG A 66 6.04 6.09 -10.06
CA ARG A 66 6.27 6.02 -11.51
C ARG A 66 6.44 7.39 -12.17
N ALA A 67 5.74 8.42 -11.71
CA ALA A 67 5.75 9.76 -12.29
C ALA A 67 7.08 10.54 -12.06
N VAL A 68 7.98 10.00 -11.24
CA VAL A 68 9.30 10.61 -10.96
C VAL A 68 10.37 10.18 -11.99
N TYR A 69 10.01 9.39 -13.01
CA TYR A 69 10.94 8.90 -14.04
C TYR A 69 10.49 9.23 -15.46
#